data_AF-A0A8T3S4A1-F1
#
_entry.id   AF-A0A8T3S4A1-F1
#
_cell.length_a   1.000
_cell.length_b   1.000
_cell.length_c   1.000
_cell.angle_alpha   90.00
_cell.angle_beta   90.00
_cell.angle_gamma   90.00
#
_symmetry.space_group_name_H-M   'P 1'
#
loop_
_entity.id
_entity.type
_entity.pdbx_description
1 polymer ?
#
loop_
_entity_poly.entity_id
_entity_poly.type
_entity_poly.pdbx_seq_one_letter_code
_entity_poly.pdbx_strand_id
1 'polypeptide(L)'
;MPDPQLAPPQLARSGDPFASLRIVHFVSRLRRNDTLQLRDVVTALNAEFLDWYFSEKVVLAELVQLQANWGISFHGDDRIVLDRNERGHTLLIVDSTKMTTFLVNEARRLTDAGADELRRFTLGDGVSADN
;
A
#
# COMPACT_ATOMS: atom_id res chain seq x y z
N MET A 1 29.19 14.39 -18.28
CA MET A 1 28.72 13.00 -18.19
C MET A 1 27.25 13.01 -17.79
N PRO A 2 26.38 12.16 -18.33
CA PRO A 2 24.99 12.04 -17.87
C PRO A 2 24.94 11.50 -16.44
N ASP A 3 23.81 11.69 -15.76
CA ASP A 3 23.60 11.21 -14.40
C ASP A 3 23.55 9.67 -14.37
N PRO A 4 24.48 8.99 -13.65
CA PRO A 4 24.47 7.54 -13.53
C PRO A 4 23.34 6.99 -12.63
N GLN A 5 22.62 7.86 -11.89
CA GLN A 5 21.52 7.48 -11.00
C GLN A 5 20.15 7.50 -11.68
N LEU A 6 20.10 7.75 -12.99
CA LEU A 6 18.85 7.70 -13.75
C LEU A 6 18.34 6.26 -13.78
N ALA A 7 17.35 5.97 -12.95
CA ALA A 7 16.67 4.68 -12.88
C ALA A 7 15.22 4.82 -13.37
N PRO A 8 14.67 3.82 -14.08
CA PRO A 8 13.24 3.78 -14.35
C PRO A 8 12.45 3.63 -13.04
N PRO A 9 11.18 4.06 -13.00
CA PRO A 9 10.31 3.81 -11.85
C PRO A 9 10.23 2.31 -11.52
N GLN A 10 10.18 1.99 -10.22
CA GLN A 10 10.02 0.63 -9.74
C GLN A 10 8.56 0.19 -9.89
N LEU A 11 8.34 -1.01 -10.42
CA LEU A 11 7.01 -1.58 -10.56
C LEU A 11 6.55 -2.18 -9.23
N ALA A 12 5.50 -1.62 -8.64
CA ALA A 12 4.90 -2.16 -7.44
C ALA A 12 4.37 -3.59 -7.68
N ARG A 13 4.67 -4.49 -6.74
CA ARG A 13 4.18 -5.87 -6.73
C ARG A 13 3.34 -6.09 -5.48
N SER A 14 2.30 -6.91 -5.58
CA SER A 14 1.54 -7.31 -4.39
C SER A 14 2.43 -8.12 -3.44
N GLY A 15 2.34 -7.82 -2.14
CA GLY A 15 3.17 -8.44 -1.12
C GLY A 15 4.60 -7.92 -1.01
N ASP A 16 5.01 -6.97 -1.87
CA ASP A 16 6.29 -6.26 -1.71
C ASP A 16 6.17 -5.25 -0.55
N PRO A 17 6.93 -5.42 0.55
CA PRO A 17 6.83 -4.53 1.71
C PRO A 17 7.15 -3.07 1.38
N PHE A 18 7.99 -2.78 0.39
CA PHE A 18 8.34 -1.42 0.00
C PHE A 18 7.19 -0.71 -0.73
N ALA A 19 6.46 -1.45 -1.56
CA ALA A 19 5.26 -0.96 -2.23
C ALA A 19 4.10 -0.80 -1.23
N SER A 20 3.85 -1.82 -0.41
CA SER A 20 2.79 -1.81 0.61
C SER A 20 2.98 -0.65 1.60
N LEU A 21 4.22 -0.37 2.02
CA LEU A 21 4.50 0.74 2.96
C LEU A 21 4.10 2.10 2.37
N ARG A 22 4.40 2.33 1.09
CA ARG A 22 3.99 3.57 0.39
C ARG A 22 2.48 3.69 0.27
N ILE A 23 1.80 2.59 -0.06
CA ILE A 23 0.33 2.55 -0.12
C ILE A 23 -0.26 2.86 1.25
N VAL A 24 0.20 2.21 2.33
CA VAL A 24 -0.30 2.47 3.69
C VAL A 24 0.00 3.90 4.14
N HIS A 25 1.21 4.41 3.84
CA HIS A 25 1.58 5.79 4.12
C HIS A 25 0.61 6.77 3.44
N PHE A 26 0.35 6.59 2.14
CA PHE A 26 -0.57 7.42 1.37
C PHE A 26 -2.00 7.34 1.93
N VAL A 27 -2.49 6.13 2.15
CA VAL A 27 -3.81 5.84 2.73
C VAL A 27 -4.00 6.51 4.08
N SER A 28 -2.95 6.58 4.90
CA SER A 28 -2.98 7.25 6.20
C SER A 28 -3.29 8.75 6.12
N ARG A 29 -2.98 9.38 4.98
CA ARG A 29 -3.17 10.81 4.72
C ARG A 29 -4.47 11.13 3.98
N LEU A 30 -5.19 10.13 3.49
CA LEU A 30 -6.48 10.34 2.82
C LEU A 30 -7.51 10.92 3.79
N ARG A 31 -8.42 11.74 3.26
CA ARG A 31 -9.59 12.21 4.02
C ARG A 31 -10.42 11.02 4.48
N ARG A 32 -10.94 11.10 5.71
CA ARG A 32 -11.81 10.08 6.30
C ARG A 32 -13.27 10.43 6.03
N ASN A 33 -14.12 9.41 6.01
CA ASN A 33 -15.56 9.51 5.73
C ASN A 33 -15.93 10.03 4.33
N ASP A 34 -14.97 10.04 3.40
CA ASP A 34 -15.20 10.37 2.00
C ASP A 34 -15.05 9.11 1.14
N THR A 35 -16.04 8.83 0.29
CA THR A 35 -15.96 7.75 -0.70
C THR A 35 -15.16 8.22 -1.90
N LEU A 36 -14.00 7.62 -2.13
CA LEU A 36 -13.09 7.93 -3.23
C LEU A 36 -13.17 6.87 -4.33
N GLN A 37 -13.01 7.30 -5.58
CA GLN A 37 -12.81 6.38 -6.70
C GLN A 37 -11.39 5.81 -6.66
N LEU A 38 -11.24 4.49 -6.76
CA LEU A 38 -9.93 3.85 -6.62
C LEU A 38 -8.94 4.32 -7.69
N ARG A 39 -9.40 4.53 -8.93
CA ARG A 39 -8.59 5.13 -10.00
C ARG A 39 -7.98 6.50 -9.64
N ASP A 40 -8.71 7.32 -8.89
CA ASP A 40 -8.27 8.66 -8.52
C ASP A 40 -7.26 8.57 -7.37
N VAL A 41 -7.47 7.64 -6.43
CA VAL A 41 -6.50 7.26 -5.40
C VAL A 41 -5.20 6.77 -6.03
N VAL A 42 -5.27 5.88 -7.03
CA VAL A 42 -4.09 5.36 -7.76
C VAL A 42 -3.38 6.48 -8.51
N THR A 43 -4.12 7.38 -9.15
CA THR A 43 -3.54 8.52 -9.86
C THR A 43 -2.77 9.44 -8.90
N ALA A 44 -3.37 9.76 -7.76
CA ALA A 44 -2.74 10.59 -6.74
C ALA A 44 -1.53 9.89 -6.09
N LEU A 45 -1.59 8.58 -5.85
CA LEU A 45 -0.47 7.79 -5.33
C LEU A 45 0.73 7.81 -6.28
N ASN A 46 0.50 7.59 -7.58
CA ASN A 46 1.56 7.64 -8.60
C ASN A 46 2.15 9.05 -8.77
N ALA A 47 1.36 10.10 -8.53
CA ALA A 47 1.85 11.47 -8.54
C ALA A 47 2.70 11.82 -7.29
N GLU A 48 2.45 11.16 -6.16
CA GLU A 48 3.22 11.36 -4.91
C GLU A 48 4.57 10.62 -4.92
N PHE A 49 4.62 9.44 -5.54
CA PHE A 49 5.83 8.60 -5.59
C PHE A 49 6.29 8.37 -7.03
N LEU A 50 6.96 9.36 -7.61
CA LEU A 50 7.42 9.34 -9.02
C LEU A 50 8.49 8.28 -9.33
N ASP A 51 9.17 7.79 -8.29
CA ASP A 51 10.12 6.68 -8.37
C ASP A 51 9.43 5.31 -8.44
N TRP A 52 8.08 5.26 -8.38
CA TRP A 52 7.28 4.05 -8.41
C TRP A 52 6.13 4.12 -9.41
N TYR A 53 5.70 2.95 -9.85
CA TYR A 53 4.45 2.78 -10.58
C TYR A 53 3.56 1.77 -9.86
N PHE A 54 2.35 2.21 -9.51
CA PHE A 54 1.31 1.42 -8.86
C PHE A 54 0.16 1.18 -9.82
N SER A 55 -0.12 -0.09 -10.12
CA SER A 55 -1.33 -0.47 -10.85
C SER A 55 -2.54 -0.54 -9.91
N GLU A 56 -3.74 -0.30 -10.43
CA GLU A 56 -4.98 -0.39 -9.65
C GLU A 56 -5.15 -1.78 -9.01
N LYS A 57 -4.74 -2.86 -9.69
CA LYS A 57 -4.77 -4.22 -9.16
C LYS A 57 -3.92 -4.38 -7.90
N VAL A 58 -2.72 -3.82 -7.90
CA VAL A 58 -1.81 -3.91 -6.74
C VAL A 58 -2.37 -3.11 -5.58
N VAL A 59 -2.81 -1.87 -5.83
CA VAL A 59 -3.41 -1.02 -4.77
C VAL A 59 -4.66 -1.69 -4.19
N LEU A 60 -5.52 -2.27 -5.02
CA LEU A 60 -6.70 -3.01 -4.55
C LEU A 60 -6.30 -4.20 -3.67
N ALA A 61 -5.33 -5.01 -4.08
CA ALA A 61 -4.89 -6.18 -3.31
C ALA A 61 -4.36 -5.77 -1.92
N GLU A 62 -3.56 -4.71 -1.86
CA GLU A 62 -3.05 -4.19 -0.59
C GLU A 62 -4.15 -3.61 0.29
N LEU A 63 -5.15 -2.93 -0.29
CA LEU A 63 -6.30 -2.43 0.47
C LEU A 63 -7.18 -3.58 1.02
N VAL A 64 -7.34 -4.67 0.27
CA VAL A 64 -8.03 -5.88 0.76
C VAL A 64 -7.26 -6.49 1.93
N GLN A 65 -5.93 -6.59 1.84
CA GLN A 65 -5.11 -7.07 2.95
C GLN A 65 -5.23 -6.16 4.18
N LEU A 66 -5.25 -4.84 3.98
CA LEU A 66 -5.41 -3.87 5.04
C LEU A 66 -6.80 -3.97 5.72
N GLN A 67 -7.86 -4.15 4.93
CA GLN A 67 -9.22 -4.43 5.42
C GLN A 67 -9.24 -5.73 6.26
N ALA A 68 -8.60 -6.80 5.80
CA ALA A 68 -8.51 -8.05 6.55
C ALA A 68 -7.76 -7.87 7.87
N ASN A 69 -6.62 -7.14 7.87
CA ASN A 69 -5.84 -6.86 9.07
C ASN A 69 -6.62 -6.04 10.10
N TRP A 70 -7.46 -5.10 9.63
CA TRP A 70 -8.39 -4.37 10.49
C TRP A 70 -9.38 -5.32 11.19
N GLY A 71 -10.03 -6.18 10.40
CA GLY A 71 -11.01 -7.15 10.90
C GLY A 71 -10.41 -8.09 11.97
N ILE A 72 -9.19 -8.59 11.74
CA ILE A 72 -8.44 -9.39 12.72
C ILE A 72 -8.14 -8.60 13.98
N SER A 73 -7.74 -7.32 13.85
CA SER A 73 -7.31 -6.52 15.00
C SER A 73 -8.46 -6.11 15.93
N PHE A 74 -9.66 -5.86 15.37
CA PHE A 74 -10.74 -5.23 16.12
C PHE A 74 -12.06 -5.99 16.12
N HIS A 75 -12.16 -7.15 15.46
CA HIS A 75 -13.30 -8.08 15.53
C HIS A 75 -14.67 -7.37 15.43
N GLY A 76 -14.80 -6.37 14.53
CA GLY A 76 -15.97 -5.47 14.46
C GLY A 76 -15.99 -4.64 13.16
N ASP A 77 -16.94 -3.68 13.10
CA ASP A 77 -17.33 -2.86 11.94
C ASP A 77 -16.28 -2.64 10.85
N ASP A 78 -16.71 -2.80 9.59
CA ASP A 78 -15.92 -2.47 8.40
C ASP A 78 -15.59 -0.97 8.38
N ARG A 79 -14.33 -0.62 8.69
CA ARG A 79 -13.84 0.77 8.62
C ARG A 79 -12.97 1.05 7.41
N ILE A 80 -12.52 0.03 6.71
CA ILE A 80 -11.92 0.13 5.38
C ILE A 80 -12.89 -0.59 4.47
N VAL A 81 -13.67 0.17 3.71
CA VAL A 81 -14.74 -0.36 2.87
C VAL A 81 -14.30 -0.26 1.43
N LEU A 82 -14.25 -1.42 0.78
CA LEU A 82 -14.02 -1.56 -0.65
C LEU A 82 -15.33 -2.00 -1.30
N ASP A 83 -15.80 -1.21 -2.24
CA ASP A 83 -17.04 -1.48 -2.97
C ASP A 83 -16.84 -1.23 -4.47
N ARG A 84 -17.89 -1.40 -5.27
CA ARG A 84 -17.92 -1.13 -6.71
C ARG A 84 -19.13 -0.29 -7.08
N ASN A 85 -18.93 0.59 -8.05
CA ASN A 85 -20.00 1.26 -8.78
C ASN A 85 -19.75 1.16 -10.29
N GLU A 86 -20.59 1.84 -11.07
CA GLU A 86 -20.49 1.89 -12.54
C GLU A 86 -19.12 2.37 -13.04
N ARG A 87 -18.39 3.13 -12.22
CA ARG A 87 -17.11 3.74 -12.51
C ARG A 87 -15.91 2.89 -12.07
N GLY A 88 -16.13 1.74 -11.44
CA GLY A 88 -15.09 0.84 -10.96
C GLY A 88 -15.09 0.69 -9.43
N HIS A 89 -13.93 0.38 -8.87
CA HIS A 89 -13.76 0.22 -7.42
C HIS A 89 -13.81 1.55 -6.68
N THR A 90 -14.33 1.51 -5.46
CA THR A 90 -14.32 2.66 -4.53
C THR A 90 -13.69 2.27 -3.20
N LEU A 91 -13.14 3.27 -2.52
CA LEU A 91 -12.53 3.17 -1.21
C LEU A 91 -13.19 4.19 -0.29
N LEU A 92 -13.68 3.72 0.85
CA LEU A 92 -14.10 4.55 1.97
C LEU A 92 -13.30 4.14 3.21
N ILE A 93 -12.70 5.12 3.88
CA ILE A 93 -12.06 4.92 5.18
C ILE A 93 -12.89 5.65 6.22
N VAL A 94 -13.63 4.88 7.01
CA VAL A 94 -14.50 5.41 8.06
C VAL A 94 -13.64 5.84 9.24
N ASP A 95 -13.94 7.03 9.76
CA ASP A 95 -13.21 7.57 10.90
C ASP A 95 -13.42 6.71 12.14
N SER A 96 -12.37 6.62 12.94
CA SER A 96 -12.32 5.85 14.17
C SER A 96 -11.15 6.31 15.02
N THR A 97 -11.35 6.38 16.33
CA THR A 97 -10.29 6.66 17.31
C THR A 97 -9.13 5.65 17.24
N LYS A 98 -9.37 4.46 16.67
CA LYS A 98 -8.36 3.39 16.51
C LYS A 98 -7.67 3.39 15.15
N MET A 99 -8.24 4.06 14.13
CA MET A 99 -7.77 4.00 12.74
C MET A 99 -6.33 4.49 12.60
N THR A 100 -6.01 5.64 13.18
CA THR A 100 -4.67 6.22 13.11
C THR A 100 -3.63 5.29 13.73
N THR A 101 -3.88 4.78 14.93
CA THR A 101 -2.97 3.84 15.61
C THR A 101 -2.79 2.55 14.82
N PHE A 102 -3.88 2.03 14.21
CA PHE A 102 -3.83 0.86 13.36
C PHE A 102 -2.91 1.06 12.14
N LEU A 103 -3.09 2.14 11.39
CA LEU A 103 -2.28 2.42 10.20
C LEU A 103 -0.80 2.67 10.55
N VAL A 104 -0.52 3.31 11.69
CA VAL A 104 0.86 3.47 12.19
C VAL A 104 1.49 2.12 12.50
N ASN A 105 0.77 1.22 13.16
CA ASN A 105 1.27 -0.12 13.47
C ASN A 105 1.50 -0.94 12.20
N GLU A 106 0.62 -0.83 11.21
CA GLU A 106 0.80 -1.50 9.92
C GLU A 106 2.03 -0.96 9.17
N ALA A 107 2.22 0.35 9.14
CA ALA A 107 3.41 0.95 8.54
C ALA A 107 4.70 0.49 9.24
N ARG A 108 4.69 0.35 10.57
CA ARG A 108 5.83 -0.21 11.32
C ARG A 108 6.10 -1.66 10.94
N ARG A 109 5.07 -2.50 10.89
CA ARG A 109 5.18 -3.91 10.48
C ARG A 109 5.79 -4.05 9.07
N LEU A 110 5.35 -3.20 8.14
CA LEU A 110 5.88 -3.17 6.77
C LEU A 110 7.31 -2.64 6.70
N THR A 111 7.68 -1.68 7.56
CA THR A 111 9.06 -1.21 7.68
C THR A 111 9.98 -2.35 8.15
N ASP A 112 9.57 -3.10 9.17
CA ASP A 112 10.33 -4.25 9.68
C ASP A 112 10.46 -5.34 8.61
N ALA A 113 9.37 -5.65 7.90
CA ALA A 113 9.38 -6.61 6.78
C ALA A 113 10.31 -6.17 5.63
N GLY A 114 10.33 -4.87 5.30
CA GLY A 114 11.25 -4.32 4.30
C GLY A 114 12.71 -4.40 4.75
N ALA A 115 12.99 -4.12 6.02
CA ALA A 115 14.34 -4.27 6.57
C ALA A 115 14.82 -5.73 6.55
N ASP A 116 13.93 -6.68 6.84
CA ASP A 116 14.22 -8.11 6.72
C ASP A 116 14.49 -8.52 5.27
N GLU A 117 13.74 -7.98 4.31
CA GLU A 117 13.93 -8.25 2.88
C GLU A 117 15.28 -7.70 2.38
N LEU A 118 15.64 -6.48 2.75
CA LEU A 118 16.98 -5.92 2.43
C LEU A 118 18.09 -6.76 3.04
N ARG A 119 17.90 -7.27 4.27
CA ARG A 119 18.87 -8.15 4.93
C ARG A 119 19.04 -9.46 4.15
N ARG A 120 17.95 -10.12 3.77
CA ARG A 120 17.98 -11.35 2.94
C ARG A 120 18.69 -11.12 1.61
N PHE A 121 18.37 -10.01 0.95
CA PHE A 121 19.03 -9.64 -0.31
C PHE A 121 20.53 -9.47 -0.13
N THR A 122 20.96 -8.76 0.91
CA THR A 122 22.38 -8.51 1.22
C THR A 122 23.15 -9.80 1.53
N LEU A 123 22.49 -10.79 2.15
CA LEU A 123 23.08 -12.08 2.50
C LEU A 123 23.14 -13.08 1.32
N GLY A 124 22.56 -12.74 0.16
CA GLY A 124 22.56 -13.61 -1.03
C GLY A 124 21.43 -14.65 -1.04
N ASP A 125 20.61 -14.73 0.01
CA ASP A 125 19.43 -15.60 0.08
C ASP A 125 18.27 -15.12 -0.80
N GLY A 126 18.33 -13.85 -1.25
CA GLY A 126 17.27 -13.18 -2.01
C GLY A 126 17.26 -13.43 -3.53
N VAL A 127 18.21 -14.20 -4.08
CA VAL A 127 18.17 -14.62 -5.50
C VAL A 127 17.44 -15.96 -5.59
N SER A 128 16.14 -15.96 -5.32
CA SER A 128 15.29 -17.03 -5.86
C SER A 128 15.06 -16.70 -7.32
N ALA A 129 15.75 -17.43 -8.20
CA ALA A 129 15.51 -17.38 -9.63
C ALA A 129 14.16 -18.02 -9.93
N ASP A 130 13.10 -17.21 -10.00
CA ASP A 130 11.86 -17.65 -10.64
C ASP A 130 12.07 -17.59 -12.16
N ASN A 131 12.22 -18.78 -12.75
CA ASN A 131 12.04 -19.07 -14.18
C ASN A 131 10.56 -18.98 -14.58
#